data_AF-A0A660Z7Z9-F1
#
_entry.id   AF-A0A660Z7Z9-F1
#
_cell.length_a   1.000
_cell.length_b   1.000
_cell.length_c   1.000
_cell.angle_alpha   90.00
_cell.angle_beta   90.00
_cell.angle_gamma   90.00
#
_symmetry.space_group_name_H-M   'P 1'
#
loop_
_entity.id
_entity.type
_entity.pdbx_description
1 polymer ?
#
loop_
_entity_poly.entity_id
_entity_poly.type
_entity_poly.pdbx_seq_one_letter_code
_entity_poly.pdbx_strand_id
1 'polypeptide(L)'
;MRVLKNTFYLYLSLLGTMVFGFIQLKILTAFLGKEEVGLFFAASGISLLLTTLSQLGFPLVYARFVPKYEAENKKEKGKRLLAFSLSTYTLLSLSLWLVILALSLFFRGEGLLRALLYAYPAYFFYSLLGLLLSYFVGERRMHLTALFNLTALTLFNLLLFLLRNQLTVKLVFIALLAVSLPMVAVVIAAARPSFKSLKEIRREIQPFWSFAILGSFLTPLFMYIDRALIPAFLPLSALAVFSVARKIETSARRMLGVPLSSIAPEVSYYWEREGELREGFRTSFRAFVKIYLYLVVLFVSLLILLGKPLILLISSREYLSAHVYLAILLVGGTPAALYTPYTMVARSLGRMDLFFAGDLIWIVTFGISFVPLVHLLGLTGVALSFAVAHIVTLFYVFLIVNPRTIRIPVDLKYSTAMYGGLLVFLLLFYRHGYLPGVLILILLSVMGFALLKGDERKRLRAFLGSAQEPPTSTTMREKSP
;
A
#
# COMPACT_ATOMS: atom_id res chain seq x y z
N MET A 1 4.85 20.22 16.83
CA MET A 1 3.57 20.61 16.15
C MET A 1 3.44 20.18 14.68
N ARG A 2 4.49 20.24 13.84
CA ARG A 2 4.38 19.91 12.39
C ARG A 2 4.15 18.42 12.07
N VAL A 3 4.78 17.50 12.81
CA VAL A 3 4.63 16.05 12.58
C VAL A 3 3.19 15.60 12.84
N LEU A 4 2.59 15.94 13.99
CA LEU A 4 1.18 15.65 14.30
C LEU A 4 0.21 16.25 13.25
N LYS A 5 0.46 17.48 12.79
CA LYS A 5 -0.35 18.13 11.75
C LYS A 5 -0.23 17.39 10.40
N ASN A 6 0.98 17.00 10.01
CA ASN A 6 1.21 16.24 8.78
C ASN A 6 0.62 14.83 8.87
N THR A 7 0.79 14.13 10.00
CA THR A 7 0.18 12.83 10.27
C THR A 7 -1.35 12.91 10.21
N PHE A 8 -1.95 13.97 10.74
CA PHE A 8 -3.40 14.20 10.66
C PHE A 8 -3.90 14.34 9.21
N TYR A 9 -3.24 15.16 8.38
CA TYR A 9 -3.63 15.28 6.97
C TYR A 9 -3.41 14.00 6.17
N LEU A 10 -2.36 13.22 6.49
CA LEU A 10 -2.14 11.91 5.90
C LEU A 10 -3.26 10.93 6.26
N TYR A 11 -3.69 10.90 7.53
CA TYR A 11 -4.86 10.12 7.94
C TYR A 11 -6.12 10.60 7.22
N LEU A 12 -6.37 11.90 7.13
CA LEU A 12 -7.56 12.44 6.47
C LEU A 12 -7.62 12.06 4.98
N SER A 13 -6.49 12.20 4.26
CA SER A 13 -6.38 11.81 2.84
C SER A 13 -6.54 10.30 2.65
N LEU A 14 -5.93 9.49 3.54
CA LEU A 14 -6.07 8.04 3.53
C LEU A 14 -7.52 7.62 3.79
N LEU A 15 -8.18 8.21 4.78
CA LEU A 15 -9.57 7.95 5.12
C LEU A 15 -10.50 8.35 3.96
N GLY A 16 -10.29 9.52 3.35
CA GLY A 16 -11.07 9.95 2.19
C GLY A 16 -10.96 8.94 1.03
N THR A 17 -9.74 8.54 0.68
CA THR A 17 -9.50 7.54 -0.37
C THR A 17 -10.13 6.18 -0.03
N MET A 18 -10.09 5.77 1.25
CA MET A 18 -10.69 4.54 1.73
C MET A 18 -12.22 4.58 1.62
N VAL A 19 -12.85 5.67 2.07
CA VAL A 19 -14.31 5.87 2.02
C VAL A 19 -14.82 5.81 0.59
N PHE A 20 -14.22 6.56 -0.34
CA PHE A 20 -14.60 6.48 -1.76
C PHE A 20 -14.36 5.10 -2.35
N GLY A 21 -13.30 4.40 -1.93
CA GLY A 21 -13.04 3.03 -2.32
C GLY A 21 -14.10 2.03 -1.83
N PHE A 22 -14.71 2.27 -0.67
CA PHE A 22 -15.81 1.47 -0.14
C PHE A 22 -17.16 1.83 -0.76
N ILE A 23 -17.41 3.10 -1.05
CA ILE A 23 -18.59 3.54 -1.83
C ILE A 23 -18.58 2.88 -3.20
N GLN A 24 -17.44 2.92 -3.89
CA GLN A 24 -17.27 2.25 -5.18
C GLN A 24 -17.57 0.76 -5.08
N LEU A 25 -17.00 0.07 -4.08
CA LEU A 25 -17.23 -1.35 -3.86
C LEU A 25 -18.71 -1.67 -3.63
N LYS A 26 -19.39 -0.82 -2.84
CA LYS A 26 -20.81 -0.99 -2.53
C LYS A 26 -21.65 -0.87 -3.79
N ILE A 27 -21.40 0.12 -4.62
CA ILE A 27 -22.10 0.29 -5.91
C ILE A 27 -21.85 -0.93 -6.80
N LEU A 28 -20.59 -1.32 -7.00
CA LEU A 28 -20.27 -2.45 -7.89
C LEU A 28 -20.93 -3.75 -7.42
N THR A 29 -20.85 -4.08 -6.13
CA THR A 29 -21.43 -5.32 -5.60
C THR A 29 -22.95 -5.31 -5.41
N ALA A 30 -23.58 -4.15 -5.49
CA ALA A 30 -25.03 -4.02 -5.45
C ALA A 30 -25.68 -4.10 -6.85
N PHE A 31 -24.96 -3.70 -7.90
CA PHE A 31 -25.52 -3.54 -9.24
C PHE A 31 -24.88 -4.44 -10.31
N LEU A 32 -23.75 -5.11 -10.03
CA LEU A 32 -23.15 -6.10 -10.93
C LEU A 32 -23.25 -7.51 -10.34
N GLY A 33 -23.35 -8.51 -11.21
CA GLY A 33 -23.26 -9.92 -10.81
C GLY A 33 -21.88 -10.28 -10.27
N LYS A 34 -21.78 -11.36 -9.47
CA LYS A 34 -20.49 -11.81 -8.89
C LYS A 34 -19.41 -12.05 -9.93
N GLU A 35 -19.75 -12.67 -11.05
CA GLU A 35 -18.77 -12.91 -12.13
C GLU A 35 -18.29 -11.61 -12.76
N GLU A 36 -19.19 -10.64 -12.96
CA GLU A 36 -18.86 -9.32 -13.50
C GLU A 36 -17.98 -8.51 -12.55
N VAL A 37 -18.26 -8.56 -11.24
CA VAL A 37 -17.38 -7.96 -10.22
C VAL A 37 -16.00 -8.61 -10.25
N GLY A 38 -15.95 -9.93 -10.39
CA GLY A 38 -14.71 -10.69 -10.56
C GLY A 38 -13.94 -10.25 -11.81
N LEU A 39 -14.63 -10.14 -12.94
CA LEU A 39 -14.08 -9.67 -14.20
C LEU A 39 -13.53 -8.24 -14.08
N PHE A 40 -14.28 -7.36 -13.42
CA PHE A 40 -13.84 -6.00 -13.12
C PHE A 40 -12.54 -6.00 -12.30
N PHE A 41 -12.44 -6.80 -11.25
CA PHE A 41 -11.23 -6.87 -10.43
C PHE A 41 -10.04 -7.47 -11.17
N ALA A 42 -10.25 -8.51 -11.97
CA ALA A 42 -9.21 -9.14 -12.78
C ALA A 42 -8.63 -8.13 -13.79
N ALA A 43 -9.51 -7.54 -14.61
CA ALA A 43 -9.12 -6.56 -15.62
C ALA A 43 -8.49 -5.31 -15.00
N SER A 44 -9.01 -4.86 -13.84
CA SER A 44 -8.44 -3.74 -13.09
C SER A 44 -7.05 -4.06 -12.54
N GLY A 45 -6.87 -5.25 -11.97
CA GLY A 45 -5.61 -5.67 -11.38
C GLY A 45 -4.50 -5.75 -12.41
N ILE A 46 -4.77 -6.43 -13.54
CA ILE A 46 -3.82 -6.54 -14.65
C ILE A 46 -3.51 -5.15 -15.24
N SER A 47 -4.53 -4.32 -15.49
CA SER A 47 -4.31 -2.98 -16.05
C SER A 47 -3.51 -2.08 -15.10
N LEU A 48 -3.80 -2.11 -13.79
CA LEU A 48 -3.03 -1.36 -12.79
C LEU A 48 -1.60 -1.87 -12.66
N LEU A 49 -1.40 -3.19 -12.71
CA LEU A 49 -0.07 -3.80 -12.71
C LEU A 49 0.76 -3.28 -13.89
N LEU A 50 0.25 -3.43 -15.10
CA LEU A 50 0.95 -3.03 -16.33
C LEU A 50 1.22 -1.53 -16.37
N THR A 51 0.20 -0.69 -16.10
CA THR A 51 0.37 0.77 -16.14
C THR A 51 1.29 1.28 -15.03
N THR A 52 1.29 0.68 -13.84
CA THR A 52 2.23 1.08 -12.78
C THR A 52 3.67 0.70 -13.14
N LEU A 53 3.89 -0.47 -13.75
CA LEU A 53 5.21 -0.85 -14.27
C LEU A 53 5.69 0.12 -15.36
N SER A 54 4.79 0.61 -16.22
CA SER A 54 5.12 1.62 -17.24
C SER A 54 5.52 2.98 -16.66
N GLN A 55 5.25 3.26 -15.38
CA GLN A 55 5.73 4.48 -14.72
C GLN A 55 7.23 4.47 -14.41
N LEU A 56 7.92 3.33 -14.53
CA LEU A 56 9.38 3.23 -14.41
C LEU A 56 9.98 4.00 -13.20
N GLY A 57 9.30 3.99 -12.06
CA GLY A 57 9.75 4.66 -10.84
C GLY A 57 9.83 6.19 -10.89
N PHE A 58 9.22 6.86 -11.89
CA PHE A 58 9.16 8.32 -11.95
C PHE A 58 8.58 8.99 -10.69
N PRO A 59 7.60 8.44 -9.96
CA PRO A 59 7.19 9.01 -8.68
C PRO A 59 8.35 9.20 -7.69
N LEU A 60 9.31 8.27 -7.64
CA LEU A 60 10.52 8.39 -6.81
C LEU A 60 11.48 9.44 -7.38
N VAL A 61 11.62 9.51 -8.71
CA VAL A 61 12.44 10.53 -9.38
C VAL A 61 11.91 11.93 -9.10
N TYR A 62 10.60 12.14 -9.11
CA TYR A 62 10.00 13.42 -8.76
C TYR A 62 10.27 13.83 -7.34
N ALA A 63 10.09 12.92 -6.38
CA ALA A 63 10.34 13.19 -4.98
C ALA A 63 11.79 13.66 -4.71
N ARG A 64 12.76 13.27 -5.54
CA ARG A 64 14.16 13.67 -5.43
C ARG A 64 14.51 14.91 -6.25
N PHE A 65 14.21 14.90 -7.55
CA PHE A 65 14.74 15.89 -8.49
C PHE A 65 13.88 17.14 -8.60
N VAL A 66 12.57 17.07 -8.41
CA VAL A 66 11.72 18.27 -8.45
C VAL A 66 12.09 19.26 -7.34
N PRO A 67 12.23 18.84 -6.06
CA PRO A 67 12.73 19.73 -5.01
C PRO A 67 14.14 20.26 -5.27
N LYS A 68 15.04 19.42 -5.82
CA LYS A 68 16.41 19.81 -6.18
C LYS A 68 16.40 20.95 -7.21
N TYR A 69 15.63 20.79 -8.29
CA TYR A 69 15.53 21.81 -9.33
C TYR A 69 14.88 23.09 -8.82
N GLU A 70 13.92 22.99 -7.91
CA GLU A 70 13.35 24.17 -7.26
C GLU A 70 14.39 24.90 -6.37
N ALA A 71 15.17 24.17 -5.57
CA ALA A 71 16.23 24.73 -4.73
C ALA A 71 17.34 25.41 -5.55
N GLU A 72 17.63 24.89 -6.74
CA GLU A 72 18.58 25.50 -7.69
C GLU A 72 17.98 26.63 -8.53
N ASN A 73 16.73 27.05 -8.28
CA ASN A 73 15.97 28.01 -9.11
C ASN A 73 15.81 27.61 -10.59
N LYS A 74 15.91 26.31 -10.90
CA LYS A 74 15.79 25.72 -12.25
C LYS A 74 14.44 25.04 -12.46
N LYS A 75 13.33 25.73 -12.15
CA LYS A 75 11.96 25.18 -12.25
C LYS A 75 11.62 24.60 -13.64
N GLU A 76 12.19 25.16 -14.69
CA GLU A 76 12.03 24.64 -16.06
C GLU A 76 12.57 23.22 -16.23
N LYS A 77 13.62 22.82 -15.49
CA LYS A 77 14.09 21.42 -15.49
C LYS A 77 13.06 20.46 -14.90
N GLY A 78 12.29 20.90 -13.90
CA GLY A 78 11.15 20.14 -13.35
C GLY A 78 10.07 19.88 -14.41
N LYS A 79 9.69 20.91 -15.17
CA LYS A 79 8.72 20.77 -16.27
C LYS A 79 9.23 19.90 -17.42
N ARG A 80 10.53 19.92 -17.70
CA ARG A 80 11.17 19.02 -18.68
C ARG A 80 11.21 17.57 -18.19
N LEU A 81 11.47 17.35 -16.90
CA LEU A 81 11.37 16.04 -16.27
C LEU A 81 9.95 15.48 -16.35
N LEU A 82 8.94 16.33 -16.10
CA LEU A 82 7.54 15.97 -16.28
C LEU A 82 7.28 15.52 -17.72
N ALA A 83 7.66 16.33 -18.71
CA ALA A 83 7.51 15.99 -20.14
C ALA A 83 8.20 14.66 -20.49
N PHE A 84 9.44 14.45 -20.03
CA PHE A 84 10.18 13.20 -20.26
C PHE A 84 9.45 11.98 -19.69
N SER A 85 8.91 12.08 -18.48
CA SER A 85 8.14 10.99 -17.88
C SER A 85 6.85 10.70 -18.65
N LEU A 86 6.15 11.73 -19.14
CA LEU A 86 4.88 11.58 -19.84
C LEU A 86 5.11 10.90 -21.18
N SER A 87 6.17 11.29 -21.90
CA SER A 87 6.57 10.65 -23.15
C SER A 87 6.96 9.19 -22.95
N THR A 88 7.79 8.89 -21.95
CA THR A 88 8.23 7.51 -21.67
C THR A 88 7.10 6.61 -21.19
N TYR A 89 6.25 7.10 -20.28
CA TYR A 89 5.06 6.40 -19.81
C TYR A 89 4.08 6.11 -20.95
N THR A 90 3.80 7.12 -21.79
CA THR A 90 2.87 6.98 -22.92
C THR A 90 3.39 5.99 -23.94
N LEU A 91 4.69 6.06 -24.29
CA LEU A 91 5.30 5.13 -25.24
C LEU A 91 5.19 3.67 -24.77
N LEU A 92 5.60 3.40 -23.53
CA LEU A 92 5.58 2.05 -22.97
C LEU A 92 4.16 1.51 -22.80
N SER A 93 3.26 2.35 -22.28
CA SER A 93 1.88 1.94 -22.06
C SER A 93 1.14 1.71 -23.38
N LEU A 94 1.44 2.49 -24.42
CA LEU A 94 0.86 2.30 -25.75
C LEU A 94 1.35 0.99 -26.37
N SER A 95 2.64 0.67 -26.25
CA SER A 95 3.18 -0.62 -26.71
C SER A 95 2.48 -1.81 -26.04
N LEU A 96 2.27 -1.74 -24.72
CA LEU A 96 1.53 -2.77 -23.98
C LEU A 96 0.06 -2.86 -24.41
N TRP A 97 -0.59 -1.73 -24.69
CA TRP A 97 -1.95 -1.73 -25.22
C TRP A 97 -2.03 -2.40 -26.59
N LEU A 98 -1.07 -2.14 -27.48
CA LEU A 98 -0.99 -2.80 -28.79
C LEU A 98 -0.81 -4.32 -28.65
N VAL A 99 -0.05 -4.77 -27.65
CA VAL A 99 0.05 -6.21 -27.33
C VAL A 99 -1.29 -6.77 -26.88
N ILE A 100 -2.01 -6.10 -25.98
CA ILE A 100 -3.36 -6.52 -25.55
C ILE A 100 -4.32 -6.56 -26.73
N LEU A 101 -4.27 -5.55 -27.61
CA LEU A 101 -5.09 -5.50 -28.81
C LEU A 101 -4.77 -6.68 -29.73
N ALA A 102 -3.49 -6.93 -30.03
CA ALA A 102 -3.07 -8.08 -30.83
C ALA A 102 -3.56 -9.40 -30.22
N LEU A 103 -3.31 -9.64 -28.93
CA LEU A 103 -3.79 -10.84 -28.23
C LEU A 103 -5.31 -10.99 -28.31
N SER A 104 -6.06 -9.91 -28.17
CA SER A 104 -7.53 -9.95 -28.26
C SER A 104 -8.05 -10.30 -29.67
N LEU A 105 -7.28 -10.00 -30.72
CA LEU A 105 -7.61 -10.35 -32.10
C LEU A 105 -7.33 -11.82 -32.41
N PHE A 106 -6.25 -12.38 -31.82
CA PHE A 106 -5.87 -13.79 -31.96
C PHE A 106 -6.73 -14.73 -31.10
N PHE A 107 -6.98 -14.37 -29.84
CA PHE A 107 -7.75 -15.19 -28.89
C PHE A 107 -9.21 -14.73 -28.83
N ARG A 108 -9.96 -14.99 -29.91
CA ARG A 108 -11.39 -14.67 -30.01
C ARG A 108 -12.21 -15.53 -29.04
N GLY A 109 -12.62 -14.99 -27.89
CA GLY A 109 -13.58 -15.66 -27.01
C GLY A 109 -13.40 -15.41 -25.51
N GLU A 110 -12.26 -14.88 -25.07
CA GLU A 110 -12.02 -14.72 -23.64
C GLU A 110 -12.66 -13.43 -23.09
N GLY A 111 -13.58 -13.58 -22.13
CA GLY A 111 -14.24 -12.45 -21.45
C GLY A 111 -13.25 -11.49 -20.80
N LEU A 112 -12.11 -11.99 -20.29
CA LEU A 112 -11.05 -11.19 -19.68
C LEU A 112 -10.30 -10.34 -20.70
N LEU A 113 -9.87 -10.90 -21.83
CA LEU A 113 -9.20 -10.13 -22.89
C LEU A 113 -10.09 -9.01 -23.43
N ARG A 114 -11.39 -9.28 -23.61
CA ARG A 114 -12.36 -8.24 -23.99
C ARG A 114 -12.52 -7.16 -22.93
N ALA A 115 -12.56 -7.53 -21.65
CA ALA A 115 -12.61 -6.56 -20.56
C ALA A 115 -11.34 -5.68 -20.52
N LEU A 116 -10.17 -6.26 -20.82
CA LEU A 116 -8.90 -5.53 -20.87
C LEU A 116 -8.86 -4.46 -21.97
N LEU A 117 -9.56 -4.63 -23.10
CA LEU A 117 -9.67 -3.61 -24.14
C LEU A 117 -10.29 -2.30 -23.63
N TYR A 118 -11.19 -2.37 -22.66
CA TYR A 118 -11.80 -1.19 -22.04
C TYR A 118 -11.09 -0.78 -20.74
N ALA A 119 -10.66 -1.76 -19.94
CA ALA A 119 -9.99 -1.51 -18.67
C ALA A 119 -8.64 -0.84 -18.86
N TYR A 120 -7.84 -1.29 -19.82
CA TYR A 120 -6.48 -0.81 -19.99
C TYR A 120 -6.43 0.68 -20.37
N PRO A 121 -7.18 1.17 -21.38
CA PRO A 121 -7.24 2.61 -21.66
C PRO A 121 -7.75 3.44 -20.46
N ALA A 122 -8.77 2.95 -19.74
CA ALA A 122 -9.28 3.64 -18.57
C ALA A 122 -8.21 3.78 -17.47
N TYR A 123 -7.49 2.69 -17.17
CA TYR A 123 -6.40 2.72 -16.21
C TYR A 123 -5.14 3.40 -16.72
N PHE A 124 -4.91 3.47 -18.03
CA PHE A 124 -3.85 4.27 -18.61
C PHE A 124 -4.00 5.75 -18.22
N PHE A 125 -5.19 6.32 -18.41
CA PHE A 125 -5.45 7.71 -18.02
C PHE A 125 -5.52 7.89 -16.50
N TYR A 126 -6.06 6.93 -15.76
CA TYR A 126 -6.05 6.97 -14.29
C TYR A 126 -4.61 6.96 -13.71
N SER A 127 -3.76 6.08 -14.22
CA SER A 127 -2.35 5.98 -13.82
C SER A 127 -1.53 7.18 -14.33
N LEU A 128 -1.88 7.76 -15.47
CA LEU A 128 -1.31 9.02 -15.97
C LEU A 128 -1.64 10.19 -15.04
N LEU A 129 -2.90 10.26 -14.57
CA LEU A 129 -3.30 11.22 -13.54
C LEU A 129 -2.46 11.02 -12.28
N GLY A 130 -2.33 9.79 -11.77
CA GLY A 130 -1.48 9.49 -10.62
C GLY A 130 -0.01 9.92 -10.78
N LEU A 131 0.55 9.75 -11.98
CA LEU A 131 1.90 10.20 -12.32
C LEU A 131 2.03 11.73 -12.28
N LEU A 132 1.06 12.46 -12.86
CA LEU A 132 1.01 13.92 -12.81
C LEU A 132 0.85 14.44 -11.37
N LEU A 133 0.01 13.79 -10.56
CA LEU A 133 -0.18 14.16 -9.16
C LEU A 133 1.10 13.93 -8.33
N SER A 134 1.91 12.94 -8.69
CA SER A 134 3.21 12.68 -8.06
C SER A 134 4.22 13.81 -8.33
N TYR A 135 4.11 14.50 -9.47
CA TYR A 135 4.92 15.70 -9.75
C TYR A 135 4.58 16.84 -8.76
N PHE A 136 3.30 17.10 -8.49
CA PHE A 136 2.90 18.10 -7.49
C PHE A 136 3.29 17.74 -6.06
N VAL A 137 3.34 16.45 -5.73
CA VAL A 137 3.94 15.99 -4.46
C VAL A 137 5.42 16.37 -4.41
N GLY A 138 6.15 16.20 -5.52
CA GLY A 138 7.54 16.67 -5.66
C GLY A 138 7.68 18.20 -5.50
N GLU A 139 6.73 18.99 -6.01
CA GLU A 139 6.65 20.46 -5.78
C GLU A 139 6.19 20.82 -4.36
N ARG A 140 5.93 19.85 -3.48
CA ARG A 140 5.36 20.04 -2.13
C ARG A 140 3.98 20.71 -2.14
N ARG A 141 3.25 20.66 -3.26
CA ARG A 141 1.90 21.20 -3.45
C ARG A 141 0.82 20.15 -3.16
N MET A 142 0.89 19.56 -1.96
CA MET A 142 0.01 18.43 -1.57
C MET A 142 -1.49 18.78 -1.60
N HIS A 143 -1.85 20.07 -1.48
CA HIS A 143 -3.23 20.53 -1.59
C HIS A 143 -3.81 20.34 -3.00
N LEU A 144 -3.01 20.56 -4.06
CA LEU A 144 -3.44 20.29 -5.45
C LEU A 144 -3.61 18.79 -5.69
N THR A 145 -2.70 17.98 -5.16
CA THR A 145 -2.79 16.52 -5.21
C THR A 145 -4.10 16.04 -4.58
N ALA A 146 -4.42 16.53 -3.38
CA ALA A 146 -5.66 16.17 -2.68
C ALA A 146 -6.90 16.64 -3.45
N LEU A 147 -6.91 17.89 -3.94
CA LEU A 147 -8.03 18.44 -4.70
C LEU A 147 -8.33 17.62 -5.96
N PHE A 148 -7.35 17.41 -6.83
CA PHE A 148 -7.57 16.67 -8.07
C PHE A 148 -7.94 15.19 -7.82
N ASN A 149 -7.29 14.53 -6.87
CA ASN A 149 -7.57 13.13 -6.55
C ASN A 149 -8.99 12.95 -5.98
N LEU A 150 -9.38 13.77 -5.01
CA LEU A 150 -10.71 13.69 -4.39
C LEU A 150 -11.81 14.08 -5.37
N THR A 151 -11.59 15.08 -6.22
CA THR A 151 -12.52 15.45 -7.29
C THR A 151 -12.71 14.29 -8.27
N ALA A 152 -11.63 13.66 -8.75
CA ALA A 152 -11.72 12.52 -9.65
C ALA A 152 -12.46 11.33 -9.01
N LEU A 153 -12.15 11.00 -7.74
CA LEU A 153 -12.85 9.95 -7.01
C LEU A 153 -14.34 10.25 -6.81
N THR A 154 -14.67 11.51 -6.49
CA THR A 154 -16.06 11.97 -6.30
C THR A 154 -16.84 11.86 -7.61
N LEU A 155 -16.30 12.41 -8.71
CA LEU A 155 -16.94 12.37 -10.03
C LEU A 155 -17.12 10.94 -10.52
N PHE A 156 -16.12 10.06 -10.32
CA PHE A 156 -16.22 8.67 -10.71
C PHE A 156 -17.31 7.92 -9.93
N ASN A 157 -17.34 8.05 -8.61
CA ASN A 157 -18.39 7.43 -7.79
C ASN A 157 -19.78 7.99 -8.09
N LEU A 158 -19.89 9.30 -8.32
CA LEU A 158 -21.14 9.94 -8.72
C LEU A 158 -21.63 9.39 -10.05
N LEU A 159 -20.74 9.28 -11.04
CA LEU A 159 -21.10 8.73 -12.36
C LEU A 159 -21.53 7.25 -12.27
N LEU A 160 -20.83 6.43 -11.48
CA LEU A 160 -21.27 5.05 -11.22
C LEU A 160 -22.65 4.99 -10.56
N PHE A 161 -22.92 5.88 -9.61
CA PHE A 161 -24.22 5.95 -8.95
C PHE A 161 -25.33 6.41 -9.91
N LEU A 162 -25.06 7.37 -10.79
CA LEU A 162 -26.03 7.83 -11.79
C LEU A 162 -26.34 6.73 -12.82
N LEU A 163 -25.33 5.96 -13.23
CA LEU A 163 -25.45 4.87 -14.19
C LEU A 163 -25.87 3.53 -13.58
N ARG A 164 -26.19 3.49 -12.27
CA ARG A 164 -26.34 2.26 -11.48
C ARG A 164 -27.26 1.20 -12.07
N ASN A 165 -28.37 1.61 -12.69
CA ASN A 165 -29.38 0.70 -13.24
C ASN A 165 -28.97 0.04 -14.57
N GLN A 166 -27.90 0.53 -15.22
CA GLN A 166 -27.40 0.05 -16.50
C GLN A 166 -25.92 -0.38 -16.38
N LEU A 167 -25.43 -0.55 -15.16
CA LEU A 167 -24.04 -0.87 -14.92
C LEU A 167 -23.69 -2.21 -15.58
N THR A 168 -22.64 -2.16 -16.39
CA THR A 168 -21.93 -3.31 -16.93
C THR A 168 -20.45 -3.08 -16.69
N VAL A 169 -19.63 -4.13 -16.72
CA VAL A 169 -18.17 -3.99 -16.57
C VAL A 169 -17.59 -2.99 -17.57
N LYS A 170 -18.07 -3.02 -18.82
CA LYS A 170 -17.70 -2.06 -19.86
C LYS A 170 -18.04 -0.63 -19.45
N LEU A 171 -19.25 -0.39 -18.97
CA LEU A 171 -19.71 0.95 -18.58
C LEU A 171 -18.92 1.49 -17.38
N VAL A 172 -18.52 0.64 -16.43
CA VAL A 172 -17.65 1.03 -15.31
C VAL A 172 -16.30 1.58 -15.82
N PHE A 173 -15.68 0.90 -16.78
CA PHE A 173 -14.40 1.37 -17.33
C PHE A 173 -14.56 2.60 -18.23
N ILE A 174 -15.66 2.70 -18.97
CA ILE A 174 -16.00 3.92 -19.73
C ILE A 174 -16.19 5.10 -18.76
N ALA A 175 -16.88 4.91 -17.64
CA ALA A 175 -17.06 5.95 -16.63
C ALA A 175 -15.71 6.39 -16.03
N LEU A 176 -14.80 5.44 -15.74
CA LEU A 176 -13.45 5.76 -15.27
C LEU A 176 -12.66 6.55 -16.31
N LEU A 177 -12.73 6.17 -17.58
CA LEU A 177 -12.10 6.88 -18.68
C LEU A 177 -12.67 8.30 -18.84
N ALA A 178 -14.00 8.42 -18.82
CA ALA A 178 -14.71 9.69 -18.97
C ALA A 178 -14.37 10.71 -17.89
N VAL A 179 -14.00 10.26 -16.69
CA VAL A 179 -13.53 11.15 -15.61
C VAL A 179 -12.02 11.39 -15.68
N SER A 180 -11.22 10.34 -15.90
CA SER A 180 -9.76 10.44 -15.86
C SER A 180 -9.18 11.22 -17.04
N LEU A 181 -9.72 11.07 -18.25
CA LEU A 181 -9.26 11.77 -19.45
C LEU A 181 -9.34 13.31 -19.32
N PRO A 182 -10.51 13.92 -19.02
CA PRO A 182 -10.58 15.37 -18.85
C PRO A 182 -9.76 15.82 -17.63
N MET A 183 -9.68 15.01 -16.58
CA MET A 183 -8.86 15.35 -15.43
C MET A 183 -7.37 15.41 -15.75
N VAL A 184 -6.87 14.48 -16.57
CA VAL A 184 -5.52 14.54 -17.12
C VAL A 184 -5.30 15.82 -17.90
N ALA A 185 -6.24 16.22 -18.76
CA ALA A 185 -6.13 17.46 -19.54
C ALA A 185 -6.03 18.70 -18.64
N VAL A 186 -6.92 18.81 -17.64
CA VAL A 186 -6.89 19.90 -16.64
C VAL A 186 -5.58 19.93 -15.88
N VAL A 187 -5.09 18.76 -15.44
CA VAL A 187 -3.85 18.66 -14.67
C VAL A 187 -2.62 18.97 -15.53
N ILE A 188 -2.59 18.55 -16.81
CA ILE A 188 -1.52 18.92 -17.75
C ILE A 188 -1.52 20.44 -17.97
N ALA A 189 -2.69 21.05 -18.16
CA ALA A 189 -2.81 22.50 -18.31
C ALA A 189 -2.32 23.26 -17.06
N ALA A 190 -2.54 22.71 -15.87
CA ALA A 190 -2.02 23.26 -14.61
C ALA A 190 -0.50 23.06 -14.45
N ALA A 191 0.03 21.89 -14.83
CA ALA A 191 1.44 21.54 -14.64
C ALA A 191 2.37 22.12 -15.72
N ARG A 192 1.85 22.37 -16.93
CA ARG A 192 2.56 22.98 -18.07
C ARG A 192 3.91 22.29 -18.39
N PRO A 193 3.92 21.01 -18.79
CA PRO A 193 5.15 20.30 -19.14
C PRO A 193 5.91 20.98 -20.28
N SER A 194 7.24 20.87 -20.27
CA SER A 194 8.13 21.52 -21.25
C SER A 194 8.90 20.47 -22.05
N PHE A 195 8.60 20.30 -23.33
CA PHE A 195 9.21 19.27 -24.19
C PHE A 195 10.61 19.61 -24.74
N LYS A 196 11.23 20.68 -24.23
CA LYS A 196 12.56 21.13 -24.68
C LYS A 196 13.68 20.30 -24.03
N SER A 197 14.66 19.87 -24.83
CA SER A 197 15.94 19.30 -24.35
C SER A 197 15.84 18.11 -23.38
N LEU A 198 14.97 17.12 -23.66
CA LEU A 198 14.75 15.96 -22.78
C LEU A 198 16.00 15.06 -22.58
N LYS A 199 16.94 15.07 -23.53
CA LYS A 199 18.19 14.28 -23.47
C LYS A 199 19.09 14.71 -22.29
N GLU A 200 19.10 15.99 -21.96
CA GLU A 200 19.86 16.53 -20.83
C GLU A 200 19.31 15.97 -19.51
N ILE A 201 17.99 16.03 -19.33
CA ILE A 201 17.30 15.52 -18.13
C ILE A 201 17.55 14.02 -17.98
N ARG A 202 17.42 13.23 -19.05
CA ARG A 202 17.69 11.79 -19.01
C ARG A 202 19.08 11.51 -18.46
N ARG A 203 20.11 12.17 -18.99
CA ARG A 203 21.51 11.98 -18.54
C ARG A 203 21.69 12.33 -17.07
N GLU A 204 21.05 13.40 -16.61
CA GLU A 204 21.16 13.85 -15.22
C GLU A 204 20.49 12.87 -14.23
N ILE A 205 19.31 12.34 -14.57
CA ILE A 205 18.58 11.44 -13.67
C ILE A 205 19.02 9.97 -13.76
N GLN A 206 19.69 9.57 -14.85
CA GLN A 206 19.99 8.17 -15.17
C GLN A 206 20.56 7.36 -13.99
N PRO A 207 21.55 7.87 -13.20
CA PRO A 207 22.14 7.10 -12.11
C PRO A 207 21.14 6.77 -11.00
N PHE A 208 20.15 7.63 -10.75
CA PHE A 208 19.10 7.38 -9.77
C PHE A 208 17.93 6.62 -10.38
N TRP A 209 17.60 6.91 -11.64
CA TRP A 209 16.44 6.35 -12.32
C TRP A 209 16.54 4.84 -12.49
N SER A 210 17.73 4.30 -12.77
CA SER A 210 17.95 2.85 -12.84
C SER A 210 17.57 2.12 -11.55
N PHE A 211 17.97 2.65 -10.38
CA PHE A 211 17.60 2.09 -9.08
C PHE A 211 16.12 2.32 -8.75
N ALA A 212 15.56 3.46 -9.16
CA ALA A 212 14.13 3.74 -8.99
C ALA A 212 13.27 2.73 -9.77
N ILE A 213 13.67 2.36 -11.00
CA ILE A 213 13.00 1.32 -11.80
C ILE A 213 12.99 0.00 -11.04
N LEU A 214 14.16 -0.45 -10.55
CA LEU A 214 14.27 -1.71 -9.81
C LEU A 214 13.39 -1.72 -8.55
N GLY A 215 13.39 -0.62 -7.79
CA GLY A 215 12.57 -0.49 -6.58
C GLY A 215 11.06 -0.45 -6.87
N SER A 216 10.64 0.12 -8.00
CA SER A 216 9.23 0.21 -8.38
C SER A 216 8.66 -1.05 -9.03
N PHE A 217 9.50 -2.03 -9.38
CA PHE A 217 9.03 -3.28 -10.00
C PHE A 217 8.28 -4.19 -9.01
N LEU A 218 8.73 -4.25 -7.75
CA LEU A 218 8.17 -5.20 -6.78
C LEU A 218 6.82 -4.74 -6.22
N THR A 219 6.66 -3.44 -5.92
CA THR A 219 5.46 -2.94 -5.22
C THR A 219 4.14 -3.27 -5.95
N PRO A 220 4.02 -3.11 -7.28
CA PRO A 220 2.81 -3.47 -8.02
C PRO A 220 2.49 -4.96 -7.96
N LEU A 221 3.50 -5.83 -7.90
CA LEU A 221 3.30 -7.27 -7.77
C LEU A 221 2.59 -7.57 -6.44
N PHE A 222 3.04 -7.02 -5.31
CA PHE A 222 2.34 -7.19 -4.02
C PHE A 222 0.87 -6.74 -4.04
N MET A 223 0.59 -5.67 -4.79
CA MET A 223 -0.72 -5.04 -4.78
C MET A 223 -1.72 -5.76 -5.68
N TYR A 224 -1.26 -6.37 -6.78
CA TYR A 224 -2.14 -6.79 -7.87
C TYR A 224 -1.91 -8.20 -8.40
N ILE A 225 -0.86 -8.91 -7.97
CA ILE A 225 -0.55 -10.26 -8.48
C ILE A 225 -1.69 -11.25 -8.22
N ASP A 226 -2.38 -11.13 -7.09
CA ASP A 226 -3.53 -11.96 -6.74
C ASP A 226 -4.68 -11.82 -7.74
N ARG A 227 -4.88 -10.62 -8.28
CA ARG A 227 -5.91 -10.35 -9.30
C ARG A 227 -5.60 -10.95 -10.66
N ALA A 228 -4.33 -11.24 -10.94
CA ALA A 228 -3.90 -11.94 -12.14
C ALA A 228 -3.89 -13.46 -11.93
N LEU A 229 -3.45 -13.93 -10.76
CA LEU A 229 -3.31 -15.36 -10.48
C LEU A 229 -4.64 -16.04 -10.15
N ILE A 230 -5.53 -15.44 -9.34
CA ILE A 230 -6.77 -16.11 -8.95
C ILE A 230 -7.62 -16.52 -10.16
N PRO A 231 -7.88 -15.66 -11.17
CA PRO A 231 -8.63 -16.05 -12.36
C PRO A 231 -7.99 -17.16 -13.19
N ALA A 232 -6.68 -17.40 -13.06
CA ALA A 232 -5.99 -18.46 -13.77
C ALA A 232 -6.25 -19.85 -13.18
N PHE A 233 -6.71 -19.93 -11.92
CA PHE A 233 -6.92 -21.20 -11.21
C PHE A 233 -8.34 -21.35 -10.65
N LEU A 234 -9.07 -20.26 -10.47
CA LEU A 234 -10.40 -20.23 -9.85
C LEU A 234 -11.38 -19.36 -10.66
N PRO A 235 -12.70 -19.62 -10.56
CA PRO A 235 -13.71 -18.81 -11.22
C PRO A 235 -13.66 -17.33 -10.84
N LEU A 236 -14.11 -16.44 -11.73
CA LEU A 236 -14.13 -15.00 -11.48
C LEU A 236 -14.99 -14.62 -10.26
N SER A 237 -16.07 -15.34 -10.00
CA SER A 237 -16.89 -15.16 -8.78
C SER A 237 -16.09 -15.38 -7.50
N ALA A 238 -15.10 -16.27 -7.51
CA ALA A 238 -14.18 -16.49 -6.40
C ALA A 238 -13.26 -15.28 -6.18
N LEU A 239 -12.71 -14.71 -7.26
CA LEU A 239 -11.95 -13.46 -7.19
C LEU A 239 -12.80 -12.30 -6.65
N ALA A 240 -14.08 -12.22 -7.00
CA ALA A 240 -14.97 -11.18 -6.50
C ALA A 240 -15.09 -11.23 -4.98
N VAL A 241 -15.35 -12.42 -4.41
CA VAL A 241 -15.42 -12.65 -2.97
C VAL A 241 -14.08 -12.32 -2.29
N PHE A 242 -12.98 -12.81 -2.85
CA PHE A 242 -11.65 -12.55 -2.30
C PHE A 242 -11.28 -11.06 -2.34
N SER A 243 -11.68 -10.34 -3.39
CA SER A 243 -11.39 -8.92 -3.58
C SER A 243 -12.11 -8.03 -2.55
N VAL A 244 -13.31 -8.41 -2.10
CA VAL A 244 -14.00 -7.75 -0.98
C VAL A 244 -13.17 -7.87 0.30
N ALA A 245 -12.71 -9.08 0.64
CA ALA A 245 -11.84 -9.31 1.79
C ALA A 245 -10.53 -8.52 1.69
N ARG A 246 -9.86 -8.59 0.54
CA ARG A 246 -8.60 -7.88 0.27
C ARG A 246 -8.76 -6.36 0.34
N LYS A 247 -9.89 -5.80 -0.07
CA LYS A 247 -10.15 -4.36 0.03
C LYS A 247 -10.15 -3.89 1.49
N ILE A 248 -10.81 -4.62 2.38
CA ILE A 248 -10.82 -4.34 3.82
C ILE A 248 -9.42 -4.51 4.39
N GLU A 249 -8.78 -5.65 4.13
CA GLU A 249 -7.45 -5.96 4.66
C GLU A 249 -6.39 -4.95 4.20
N THR A 250 -6.35 -4.59 2.92
CA THR A 250 -5.38 -3.61 2.41
C THR A 250 -5.61 -2.23 3.03
N SER A 251 -6.87 -1.86 3.28
CA SER A 251 -7.20 -0.60 3.95
C SER A 251 -6.72 -0.62 5.42
N ALA A 252 -6.95 -1.74 6.11
CA ALA A 252 -6.45 -1.95 7.47
C ALA A 252 -4.92 -1.86 7.53
N ARG A 253 -4.21 -2.53 6.60
CA ARG A 253 -2.74 -2.49 6.51
C ARG A 253 -2.21 -1.07 6.28
N ARG A 254 -2.87 -0.28 5.43
CA ARG A 254 -2.49 1.13 5.20
C ARG A 254 -2.66 1.99 6.45
N MET A 255 -3.75 1.80 7.21
CA MET A 255 -3.95 2.51 8.48
C MET A 255 -2.89 2.15 9.52
N LEU A 256 -2.55 0.85 9.62
CA LEU A 256 -1.50 0.36 10.50
C LEU A 256 -0.09 0.80 10.05
N GLY A 257 0.12 1.12 8.77
CA GLY A 257 1.39 1.62 8.27
C GLY A 257 1.74 3.06 8.67
N VAL A 258 0.76 3.86 9.11
CA VAL A 258 0.98 5.30 9.38
C VAL A 258 1.94 5.57 10.56
N PRO A 259 1.85 4.87 11.71
CA PRO A 259 2.85 5.01 12.76
C PRO A 259 4.27 4.72 12.26
N LEU A 260 4.45 3.73 11.37
CA LEU A 260 5.76 3.37 10.83
C LEU A 260 6.34 4.47 9.94
N SER A 261 5.52 5.12 9.11
CA SER A 261 5.98 6.22 8.25
C SER A 261 6.36 7.46 9.05
N SER A 262 5.80 7.64 10.25
CA SER A 262 6.14 8.76 11.14
C SER A 262 7.48 8.59 11.85
N ILE A 263 7.95 7.36 12.07
CA ILE A 263 9.21 7.06 12.78
C ILE A 263 10.41 7.00 11.82
N ALA A 264 10.17 6.65 10.55
CA ALA A 264 11.24 6.50 9.57
C ALA A 264 12.22 7.70 9.48
N PRO A 265 11.77 8.97 9.53
CA PRO A 265 12.69 10.12 9.53
C PRO A 265 13.57 10.22 10.77
N GLU A 266 13.04 9.87 11.95
CA GLU A 266 13.79 9.91 13.21
C GLU A 266 14.94 8.90 13.18
N VAL A 267 14.70 7.71 12.64
CA VAL A 267 15.74 6.68 12.49
C VAL A 267 16.89 7.19 11.63
N SER A 268 16.57 7.84 10.51
CA SER A 268 17.58 8.44 9.63
C SER A 268 18.35 9.56 10.32
N TYR A 269 17.66 10.43 11.08
CA TYR A 269 18.28 11.54 11.80
C TYR A 269 19.33 11.07 12.82
N TYR A 270 19.00 10.09 13.67
CA TYR A 270 19.94 9.56 14.65
C TYR A 270 21.14 8.87 13.98
N TRP A 271 20.91 8.16 12.87
CA TRP A 271 21.98 7.49 12.15
C TRP A 271 22.95 8.45 11.47
N GLU A 272 22.46 9.48 10.78
CA GLU A 272 23.30 10.45 10.06
C GLU A 272 24.18 11.29 11.01
N ARG A 273 23.68 11.58 12.21
CA ARG A 273 24.39 12.42 13.18
C ARG A 273 25.51 11.68 13.91
N GLU A 274 25.33 10.38 14.17
CA GLU A 274 26.17 9.66 15.15
C GLU A 274 26.79 8.39 14.60
N GLY A 275 26.38 7.93 13.41
CA GLY A 275 26.87 6.70 12.80
C GLY A 275 26.41 5.41 13.49
N GLU A 276 25.77 5.50 14.66
CA GLU A 276 25.22 4.37 15.42
C GLU A 276 23.90 4.71 16.11
N LEU A 277 23.07 3.69 16.34
CA LEU A 277 21.83 3.83 17.09
C LEU A 277 22.08 3.63 18.59
N ARG A 278 22.02 4.72 19.38
CA ARG A 278 22.19 4.73 20.84
C ARG A 278 21.32 3.69 21.55
N GLU A 279 21.80 3.18 22.68
CA GLU A 279 21.04 2.34 23.63
C GLU A 279 19.65 2.89 23.97
N GLY A 280 19.53 4.21 24.15
CA GLY A 280 18.25 4.89 24.39
C GLY A 280 17.26 4.76 23.23
N PHE A 281 17.73 4.87 21.99
CA PHE A 281 16.92 4.63 20.81
C PHE A 281 16.51 3.15 20.73
N ARG A 282 17.46 2.22 20.91
CA ARG A 282 17.17 0.78 20.86
C ARG A 282 16.08 0.36 21.84
N THR A 283 16.15 0.90 23.04
CA THR A 283 15.16 0.64 24.09
C THR A 283 13.79 1.23 23.75
N SER A 284 13.76 2.45 23.22
CA SER A 284 12.53 3.11 22.77
C SER A 284 11.90 2.40 21.57
N PHE A 285 12.72 1.94 20.62
CA PHE A 285 12.29 1.16 19.47
C PHE A 285 11.70 -0.18 19.89
N ARG A 286 12.30 -0.88 20.85
CA ARG A 286 11.73 -2.13 21.40
C ARG A 286 10.35 -1.89 22.02
N ALA A 287 10.19 -0.82 22.80
CA ALA A 287 8.89 -0.43 23.36
C ALA A 287 7.89 -0.09 22.26
N PHE A 288 8.32 0.64 21.22
CA PHE A 288 7.50 0.94 20.05
C PHE A 288 7.00 -0.34 19.36
N VAL A 289 7.88 -1.31 19.06
CA VAL A 289 7.49 -2.57 18.41
C VAL A 289 6.45 -3.34 19.22
N LYS A 290 6.60 -3.39 20.56
CA LYS A 290 5.61 -4.05 21.44
C LYS A 290 4.24 -3.38 21.41
N ILE A 291 4.23 -2.05 21.51
CA ILE A 291 2.99 -1.26 21.49
C ILE A 291 2.35 -1.35 20.11
N TYR A 292 3.15 -1.27 19.05
CA TYR A 292 2.69 -1.44 17.68
C TYR A 292 2.05 -2.82 17.46
N LEU A 293 2.71 -3.90 17.88
CA LEU A 293 2.17 -5.26 17.78
C LEU A 293 0.84 -5.38 18.54
N TYR A 294 0.76 -4.84 19.75
CA TYR A 294 -0.48 -4.85 20.53
C TYR A 294 -1.62 -4.13 19.81
N LEU A 295 -1.36 -2.92 19.32
CA LEU A 295 -2.36 -2.16 18.55
C LEU A 295 -2.80 -2.90 17.29
N VAL A 296 -1.88 -3.57 16.60
CA VAL A 296 -2.20 -4.40 15.43
C VAL A 296 -3.09 -5.57 15.83
N VAL A 297 -2.74 -6.33 16.87
CA VAL A 297 -3.54 -7.49 17.32
C VAL A 297 -4.93 -7.08 17.75
N LEU A 298 -5.07 -5.97 18.50
CA LEU A 298 -6.38 -5.44 18.85
C LEU A 298 -7.18 -5.00 17.64
N PHE A 299 -6.56 -4.25 16.73
CA PHE A 299 -7.24 -3.74 15.54
C PHE A 299 -7.68 -4.89 14.61
N VAL A 300 -6.82 -5.89 14.41
CA VAL A 300 -7.15 -7.11 13.65
C VAL A 300 -8.30 -7.87 14.30
N SER A 301 -8.25 -8.08 15.62
CA SER A 301 -9.32 -8.78 16.34
C SER A 301 -10.66 -8.05 16.24
N LEU A 302 -10.65 -6.72 16.36
CA LEU A 302 -11.83 -5.87 16.17
C LEU A 302 -12.39 -5.98 14.75
N LEU A 303 -11.53 -5.96 13.73
CA LEU A 303 -11.95 -6.11 12.33
C LEU A 303 -12.53 -7.49 12.02
N ILE A 304 -12.01 -8.56 12.64
CA ILE A 304 -12.57 -9.91 12.50
C ILE A 304 -13.95 -9.97 13.14
N LEU A 305 -14.11 -9.42 14.35
CA LEU A 305 -15.37 -9.35 15.08
C LEU A 305 -16.43 -8.57 14.28
N LEU A 306 -16.06 -7.38 13.80
CA LEU A 306 -16.93 -6.50 13.02
C LEU A 306 -16.99 -6.87 11.53
N GLY A 307 -16.32 -7.94 11.11
CA GLY A 307 -16.08 -8.23 9.70
C GLY A 307 -17.36 -8.45 8.90
N LYS A 308 -18.34 -9.18 9.44
CA LYS A 308 -19.65 -9.37 8.76
C LYS A 308 -20.42 -8.05 8.64
N PRO A 309 -20.65 -7.26 9.72
CA PRO A 309 -21.22 -5.92 9.60
C PRO A 309 -20.48 -5.01 8.61
N LEU A 310 -19.15 -5.01 8.63
CA LEU A 310 -18.31 -4.23 7.73
C LEU A 310 -18.53 -4.65 6.27
N ILE A 311 -18.56 -5.96 5.97
CA ILE A 311 -18.84 -6.47 4.62
C ILE A 311 -20.23 -6.04 4.16
N LEU A 312 -21.25 -6.09 5.02
CA LEU A 312 -22.60 -5.63 4.67
C LEU A 312 -22.68 -4.12 4.43
N LEU A 313 -21.88 -3.35 5.17
CA LEU A 313 -21.79 -1.91 5.00
C LEU A 313 -21.20 -1.55 3.63
N ILE A 314 -20.08 -2.18 3.26
CA ILE A 314 -19.31 -1.82 2.06
C ILE A 314 -19.64 -2.67 0.83
N SER A 315 -20.45 -3.72 0.97
CA SER A 315 -20.80 -4.68 -0.08
C SER A 315 -22.21 -5.25 0.11
N SER A 316 -22.60 -6.27 -0.65
CA SER A 316 -23.92 -6.93 -0.57
C SER A 316 -23.87 -8.24 0.24
N ARG A 317 -25.04 -8.74 0.65
CA ARG A 317 -25.17 -9.96 1.48
C ARG A 317 -24.51 -11.19 0.84
N GLU A 318 -24.51 -11.21 -0.48
CA GLU A 318 -23.88 -12.22 -1.32
C GLU A 318 -22.38 -12.43 -1.09
N TYR A 319 -21.70 -11.43 -0.51
CA TYR A 319 -20.27 -11.44 -0.23
C TYR A 319 -19.94 -11.74 1.23
N LEU A 320 -20.91 -12.14 2.06
CA LEU A 320 -20.66 -12.50 3.46
C LEU A 320 -19.63 -13.64 3.62
N SER A 321 -19.50 -14.53 2.63
CA SER A 321 -18.47 -15.56 2.60
C SER A 321 -17.04 -15.00 2.54
N ALA A 322 -16.87 -13.71 2.18
CA ALA A 322 -15.58 -13.03 2.23
C ALA A 322 -15.01 -12.92 3.64
N HIS A 323 -15.85 -13.05 4.68
CA HIS A 323 -15.44 -12.89 6.08
C HIS A 323 -14.37 -13.90 6.52
N VAL A 324 -14.45 -15.16 6.08
CA VAL A 324 -13.45 -16.18 6.42
C VAL A 324 -12.10 -15.82 5.80
N TYR A 325 -12.08 -15.43 4.53
CA TYR A 325 -10.84 -15.03 3.85
C TYR A 325 -10.26 -13.74 4.43
N LEU A 326 -11.11 -12.79 4.84
CA LEU A 326 -10.69 -11.59 5.56
C LEU A 326 -9.98 -11.96 6.86
N ALA A 327 -10.55 -12.87 7.65
CA ALA A 327 -9.94 -13.28 8.91
C ALA A 327 -8.58 -13.97 8.69
N ILE A 328 -8.48 -14.88 7.72
CA ILE A 328 -7.20 -15.53 7.37
C ILE A 328 -6.18 -14.51 6.90
N LEU A 329 -6.56 -13.56 6.05
CA LEU A 329 -5.65 -12.51 5.56
C LEU A 329 -5.17 -11.59 6.68
N LEU A 330 -6.05 -11.18 7.60
CA LEU A 330 -5.67 -10.31 8.72
C LEU A 330 -4.75 -11.03 9.72
N VAL A 331 -5.07 -12.27 10.08
CA VAL A 331 -4.23 -13.07 11.00
C VAL A 331 -2.91 -13.46 10.32
N GLY A 332 -2.96 -13.90 9.07
CA GLY A 332 -1.81 -14.25 8.25
C GLY A 332 -0.92 -13.05 7.90
N GLY A 333 -1.47 -11.84 7.90
CA GLY A 333 -0.72 -10.59 7.74
C GLY A 333 -0.10 -10.04 9.03
N THR A 334 -0.54 -10.52 10.21
CA THR A 334 -0.01 -10.06 11.50
C THR A 334 1.50 -10.32 11.70
N PRO A 335 2.11 -11.41 11.20
CA PRO A 335 3.57 -11.55 11.17
C PRO A 335 4.30 -10.36 10.52
N ALA A 336 3.67 -9.67 9.56
CA ALA A 336 4.24 -8.46 8.98
C ALA A 336 4.41 -7.34 10.01
N ALA A 337 3.53 -7.24 11.01
CA ALA A 337 3.68 -6.24 12.06
C ALA A 337 4.93 -6.42 12.91
N LEU A 338 5.44 -7.66 13.00
CA LEU A 338 6.68 -7.96 13.71
C LEU A 338 7.92 -7.53 12.91
N TYR A 339 7.94 -7.74 11.59
CA TYR A 339 9.13 -7.47 10.78
C TYR A 339 9.14 -6.08 10.13
N THR A 340 7.99 -5.47 9.84
CA THR A 340 7.92 -4.19 9.12
C THR A 340 8.64 -3.03 9.83
N PRO A 341 8.61 -2.90 11.18
CA PRO A 341 9.43 -1.91 11.87
C PRO A 341 10.93 -2.06 11.57
N TYR A 342 11.44 -3.30 11.48
CA TYR A 342 12.84 -3.58 11.21
C TYR A 342 13.21 -3.31 9.75
N THR A 343 12.34 -3.66 8.80
CA THR A 343 12.57 -3.35 7.39
C THR A 343 12.46 -1.85 7.11
N MET A 344 11.61 -1.13 7.86
CA MET A 344 11.55 0.33 7.86
C MET A 344 12.88 0.93 8.35
N VAL A 345 13.44 0.42 9.46
CA VAL A 345 14.77 0.86 9.91
C VAL A 345 15.83 0.57 8.85
N ALA A 346 15.89 -0.66 8.32
CA ALA A 346 16.85 -1.01 7.26
C ALA A 346 16.79 -0.03 6.09
N ARG A 347 15.58 0.31 5.64
CA ARG A 347 15.35 1.32 4.60
C ARG A 347 15.84 2.70 5.00
N SER A 348 15.55 3.15 6.23
CA SER A 348 15.99 4.44 6.77
C SER A 348 17.51 4.55 6.92
N LEU A 349 18.20 3.42 7.11
CA LEU A 349 19.67 3.33 7.17
C LEU A 349 20.33 3.21 5.78
N GLY A 350 19.55 3.31 4.70
CA GLY A 350 20.05 3.15 3.33
C GLY A 350 20.34 1.69 2.92
N ARG A 351 19.97 0.70 3.73
CA ARG A 351 20.11 -0.74 3.44
C ARG A 351 18.96 -1.25 2.56
N MET A 352 18.82 -0.62 1.40
CA MET A 352 17.80 -0.95 0.40
C MET A 352 18.01 -2.36 -0.19
N ASP A 353 19.24 -2.88 -0.15
CA ASP A 353 19.58 -4.26 -0.49
C ASP A 353 18.79 -5.27 0.34
N LEU A 354 18.81 -5.08 1.66
CA LEU A 354 18.13 -5.97 2.61
C LEU A 354 16.61 -5.88 2.51
N PHE A 355 16.10 -4.66 2.29
CA PHE A 355 14.68 -4.40 2.07
C PHE A 355 14.17 -5.08 0.78
N PHE A 356 14.87 -4.86 -0.34
CA PHE A 356 14.53 -5.45 -1.63
C PHE A 356 14.55 -6.97 -1.59
N ALA A 357 15.56 -7.57 -0.96
CA ALA A 357 15.63 -9.02 -0.81
C ALA A 357 14.46 -9.57 0.04
N GLY A 358 14.04 -8.88 1.09
CA GLY A 358 12.86 -9.25 1.87
C GLY A 358 11.57 -9.24 1.03
N ASP A 359 11.41 -8.24 0.18
CA ASP A 359 10.28 -8.13 -0.73
C ASP A 359 10.29 -9.22 -1.81
N LEU A 360 11.46 -9.50 -2.39
CA LEU A 360 11.63 -10.56 -3.36
C LEU A 360 11.32 -11.94 -2.76
N ILE A 361 11.81 -12.21 -1.55
CA ILE A 361 11.51 -13.45 -0.81
C ILE A 361 10.00 -13.60 -0.62
N TRP A 362 9.30 -12.52 -0.28
CA TRP A 362 7.85 -12.57 -0.13
C TRP A 362 7.16 -12.95 -1.44
N ILE A 363 7.51 -12.28 -2.56
CA ILE A 363 6.89 -12.54 -3.87
C ILE A 363 7.15 -13.96 -4.34
N VAL A 364 8.40 -14.43 -4.22
CA VAL A 364 8.79 -15.78 -4.63
C VAL A 364 8.08 -16.82 -3.76
N THR A 365 8.06 -16.63 -2.43
CA THR A 365 7.37 -17.55 -1.52
C THR A 365 5.86 -17.59 -1.80
N PHE A 366 5.25 -16.43 -2.03
CA PHE A 366 3.85 -16.34 -2.41
C PHE A 366 3.59 -17.11 -3.71
N GLY A 367 4.37 -16.88 -4.77
CA GLY A 367 4.21 -17.58 -6.05
C GLY A 367 4.40 -19.10 -5.94
N ILE A 368 5.42 -19.55 -5.21
CA ILE A 368 5.70 -20.99 -4.99
C ILE A 368 4.59 -21.66 -4.18
N SER A 369 4.11 -21.01 -3.11
CA SER A 369 3.05 -21.57 -2.26
C SER A 369 1.66 -21.46 -2.88
N PHE A 370 1.43 -20.49 -3.78
CA PHE A 370 0.13 -20.23 -4.39
C PHE A 370 -0.43 -21.43 -5.13
N VAL A 371 0.32 -21.98 -6.09
CA VAL A 371 -0.15 -23.08 -6.96
C VAL A 371 -0.56 -24.32 -6.16
N PRO A 372 0.29 -24.91 -5.28
CA PRO A 372 -0.13 -26.09 -4.52
C PRO A 372 -1.29 -25.78 -3.56
N LEU A 373 -1.26 -24.64 -2.87
CA LEU A 373 -2.32 -24.31 -1.90
C LEU A 373 -3.66 -24.01 -2.57
N VAL A 374 -3.68 -23.31 -3.71
CA VAL A 374 -4.93 -23.02 -4.43
C VAL A 374 -5.56 -24.29 -4.99
N HIS A 375 -4.76 -25.25 -5.48
CA HIS A 375 -5.27 -26.54 -5.94
C HIS A 375 -5.88 -27.36 -4.80
N LEU A 376 -5.27 -27.34 -3.62
CA LEU A 376 -5.72 -28.14 -2.47
C LEU A 376 -6.89 -27.49 -1.72
N LEU A 377 -6.90 -26.16 -1.59
CA LEU A 377 -7.76 -25.44 -0.64
C LEU A 377 -8.57 -24.30 -1.29
N GLY A 378 -8.50 -24.13 -2.61
CA GLY A 378 -9.20 -23.06 -3.33
C GLY A 378 -8.84 -21.66 -2.81
N LEU A 379 -9.83 -20.82 -2.55
CA LEU A 379 -9.63 -19.46 -2.03
C LEU A 379 -8.96 -19.42 -0.65
N THR A 380 -9.18 -20.44 0.18
CA THR A 380 -8.48 -20.56 1.47
C THR A 380 -6.99 -20.73 1.24
N GLY A 381 -6.62 -21.51 0.22
CA GLY A 381 -5.23 -21.69 -0.20
C GLY A 381 -4.57 -20.40 -0.65
N VAL A 382 -5.31 -19.55 -1.37
CA VAL A 382 -4.83 -18.21 -1.74
C VAL A 382 -4.52 -17.38 -0.49
N ALA A 383 -5.46 -17.30 0.46
CA ALA A 383 -5.27 -16.55 1.70
C ALA A 383 -4.10 -17.09 2.54
N LEU A 384 -3.93 -18.41 2.60
CA LEU A 384 -2.82 -19.04 3.31
C LEU A 384 -1.46 -18.79 2.63
N SER A 385 -1.43 -18.66 1.30
CA SER A 385 -0.20 -18.32 0.58
C SER A 385 0.36 -16.96 1.00
N PHE A 386 -0.52 -15.98 1.29
CA PHE A 386 -0.11 -14.70 1.91
C PHE A 386 0.51 -14.90 3.29
N ALA A 387 -0.10 -15.75 4.13
CA ALA A 387 0.39 -16.04 5.47
C ALA A 387 1.77 -16.70 5.43
N VAL A 388 1.94 -17.71 4.58
CA VAL A 388 3.23 -18.40 4.37
C VAL A 388 4.30 -17.41 3.92
N ALA A 389 4.00 -16.56 2.93
CA ALA A 389 4.93 -15.52 2.48
C ALA A 389 5.35 -14.57 3.59
N HIS A 390 4.41 -14.09 4.42
CA HIS A 390 4.73 -13.23 5.56
C HIS A 390 5.57 -13.94 6.64
N ILE A 391 5.31 -15.22 6.92
CA ILE A 391 6.08 -16.01 7.88
C ILE A 391 7.51 -16.23 7.39
N VAL A 392 7.71 -16.58 6.13
CA VAL A 392 9.06 -16.76 5.57
C VAL A 392 9.83 -15.43 5.58
N THR A 393 9.19 -14.32 5.20
CA THR A 393 9.81 -12.99 5.28
C THR A 393 10.14 -12.60 6.73
N LEU A 394 9.31 -12.96 7.71
CA LEU A 394 9.60 -12.73 9.13
C LEU A 394 10.92 -13.40 9.55
N PHE A 395 11.10 -14.68 9.19
CA PHE A 395 12.33 -15.41 9.47
C PHE A 395 13.54 -14.76 8.79
N TYR A 396 13.42 -14.41 7.51
CA TYR A 396 14.49 -13.67 6.81
C TYR A 396 14.86 -12.37 7.53
N VAL A 397 13.88 -11.57 7.94
CA VAL A 397 14.15 -10.29 8.61
C VAL A 397 14.83 -10.49 9.95
N PHE A 398 14.43 -11.48 10.74
CA PHE A 398 15.02 -11.71 12.06
C PHE A 398 16.38 -12.41 12.01
N LEU A 399 16.61 -13.30 11.04
CA LEU A 399 17.87 -14.02 10.90
C LEU A 399 18.93 -13.23 10.12
N ILE A 400 18.52 -12.38 9.17
CA ILE A 400 19.45 -11.70 8.26
C ILE A 400 19.42 -10.18 8.43
N VAL A 401 18.23 -9.56 8.37
CA VAL A 401 18.13 -8.09 8.36
C VAL A 401 18.47 -7.50 9.73
N ASN A 402 17.88 -8.01 10.80
CA ASN A 402 18.05 -7.48 12.15
C ASN A 402 19.52 -7.54 12.62
N PRO A 403 20.26 -8.66 12.50
CA PRO A 403 21.67 -8.72 12.88
C PRO A 403 22.58 -7.80 12.06
N ARG A 404 22.20 -7.49 10.82
CA ARG A 404 22.96 -6.63 9.90
C ARG A 404 22.57 -5.15 9.97
N THR A 405 21.58 -4.78 10.78
CA THR A 405 21.07 -3.40 10.90
C THR A 405 21.04 -2.95 12.35
N ILE A 406 19.91 -3.15 13.03
CA ILE A 406 19.61 -2.55 14.33
C ILE A 406 20.03 -3.44 15.52
N ARG A 407 20.21 -4.76 15.31
CA ARG A 407 20.62 -5.74 16.33
C ARG A 407 19.78 -5.70 17.61
N ILE A 408 18.48 -5.41 17.49
CA ILE A 408 17.58 -5.38 18.64
C ILE A 408 16.92 -6.75 18.78
N PRO A 409 17.09 -7.44 19.91
CA PRO A 409 16.40 -8.69 20.14
C PRO A 409 14.89 -8.46 20.16
N VAL A 410 14.17 -9.32 19.46
CA VAL A 410 12.72 -9.38 19.47
C VAL A 410 12.29 -9.97 20.81
N ASP A 411 11.30 -9.38 21.46
CA ASP A 411 10.70 -9.99 22.64
C ASP A 411 9.82 -11.17 22.19
N LEU A 412 10.45 -12.34 22.07
CA LEU A 412 9.80 -13.53 21.53
C LEU A 412 8.65 -13.97 22.42
N LYS A 413 8.80 -13.89 23.75
CA LYS A 413 7.75 -14.25 24.72
C LYS A 413 6.52 -13.37 24.55
N TYR A 414 6.70 -12.05 24.45
CA TYR A 414 5.60 -11.14 24.21
C TYR A 414 4.96 -11.37 22.84
N SER A 415 5.76 -11.55 21.80
CA SER A 415 5.28 -11.73 20.43
C SER A 415 4.49 -13.02 20.26
N THR A 416 4.97 -14.13 20.82
CA THR A 416 4.27 -15.42 20.81
C THR A 416 2.99 -15.38 21.64
N ALA A 417 2.99 -14.71 22.79
CA ALA A 417 1.79 -14.53 23.60
C ALA A 417 0.70 -13.72 22.85
N MET A 418 1.08 -12.61 22.21
CA MET A 418 0.14 -11.79 21.42
C MET A 418 -0.41 -12.56 20.20
N TYR A 419 0.46 -13.23 19.44
CA TYR A 419 0.04 -13.99 18.26
C TYR A 419 -0.76 -15.25 18.62
N GLY A 420 -0.33 -15.99 19.64
CA GLY A 420 -1.06 -17.14 20.16
C GLY A 420 -2.43 -16.74 20.69
N GLY A 421 -2.53 -15.62 21.40
CA GLY A 421 -3.80 -15.05 21.84
C GLY A 421 -4.74 -14.69 20.68
N LEU A 422 -4.20 -14.15 19.58
CA LEU A 422 -4.97 -13.88 18.35
C LEU A 422 -5.48 -15.16 17.68
N LEU A 423 -4.67 -16.23 17.65
CA LEU A 423 -5.09 -17.53 17.11
C LEU A 423 -6.18 -18.18 17.97
N VAL A 424 -6.05 -18.11 19.30
CA VAL A 424 -7.06 -18.60 20.24
C VAL A 424 -8.36 -17.80 20.10
N PHE A 425 -8.27 -16.46 19.99
CA PHE A 425 -9.40 -15.59 19.67
C PHE A 425 -10.12 -16.07 18.40
N LEU A 426 -9.38 -16.27 17.31
CA LEU A 426 -9.92 -16.70 16.03
C LEU A 426 -10.66 -18.05 16.16
N LEU A 427 -10.01 -19.04 16.78
CA LEU A 427 -10.56 -20.37 16.96
C LEU A 427 -11.86 -20.35 17.78
N LEU A 428 -11.87 -19.63 18.90
CA LEU A 428 -13.04 -19.55 19.76
C LEU A 428 -14.18 -18.73 19.14
N PHE A 429 -13.84 -17.66 18.41
CA PHE A 429 -14.83 -16.87 17.68
C PHE A 429 -15.55 -17.68 16.60
N TYR A 430 -14.82 -18.46 15.80
CA TYR A 430 -15.45 -19.31 14.77
C TYR A 430 -16.17 -20.52 15.34
N ARG A 431 -15.72 -21.06 16.50
CA ARG A 431 -16.36 -22.23 17.13
C ARG A 431 -17.60 -21.87 17.95
N HIS A 432 -17.58 -20.75 18.68
CA HIS A 432 -18.60 -20.43 19.68
C HIS A 432 -19.30 -19.07 19.45
N GLY A 433 -18.98 -18.38 18.36
CA GLY A 433 -19.66 -17.14 17.97
C GLY A 433 -19.14 -15.87 18.66
N TYR A 434 -19.98 -14.84 18.69
CA TYR A 434 -19.57 -13.46 19.03
C TYR A 434 -19.17 -13.26 20.50
N LEU A 435 -19.91 -13.82 21.46
CA LEU A 435 -19.72 -13.54 22.88
C LEU A 435 -18.32 -13.99 23.38
N PRO A 436 -17.85 -15.22 23.09
CA PRO A 436 -16.50 -15.64 23.46
C PRO A 436 -15.41 -14.82 22.76
N GLY A 437 -15.63 -14.40 21.51
CA GLY A 437 -14.72 -13.51 20.80
C GLY A 437 -14.55 -12.17 21.52
N VAL A 438 -15.66 -11.54 21.95
CA VAL A 438 -15.61 -10.27 22.70
C VAL A 438 -14.87 -10.42 24.03
N LEU A 439 -15.12 -11.50 24.77
CA LEU A 439 -14.43 -11.76 26.04
C LEU A 439 -12.92 -11.90 25.85
N ILE A 440 -12.48 -12.60 24.80
CA ILE A 440 -11.05 -12.73 24.50
C ILE A 440 -10.46 -11.41 24.01
N LEU A 441 -11.20 -10.60 23.26
CA LEU A 441 -10.74 -9.26 22.88
C LEU A 441 -10.51 -8.38 24.12
N ILE A 442 -11.40 -8.46 25.11
CA ILE A 442 -11.23 -7.79 26.41
C ILE A 442 -9.99 -8.34 27.10
N LEU A 443 -9.81 -9.66 27.17
CA LEU A 443 -8.63 -10.29 27.77
C LEU A 443 -7.32 -9.88 27.05
N LEU A 444 -7.30 -9.83 25.72
CA LEU A 444 -6.16 -9.36 24.92
C LEU A 444 -5.85 -7.90 25.22
N SER A 445 -6.89 -7.06 25.38
CA SER A 445 -6.76 -5.65 25.74
C SER A 445 -6.16 -5.49 27.13
N VAL A 446 -6.68 -6.23 28.12
CA VAL A 446 -6.18 -6.21 29.50
C VAL A 446 -4.76 -6.77 29.56
N MET A 447 -4.50 -7.91 28.92
CA MET A 447 -3.19 -8.58 28.91
C MET A 447 -2.14 -7.69 28.25
N GLY A 448 -2.41 -7.12 27.08
CA GLY A 448 -1.46 -6.23 26.41
C GLY A 448 -1.21 -4.96 27.22
N PHE A 449 -2.24 -4.40 27.87
CA PHE A 449 -2.07 -3.26 28.77
C PHE A 449 -1.23 -3.60 30.01
N ALA A 450 -1.43 -4.78 30.61
CA ALA A 450 -0.70 -5.26 31.79
C ALA A 450 0.75 -5.65 31.49
N LEU A 451 1.01 -6.20 30.29
CA LEU A 451 2.36 -6.58 29.85
C LEU A 451 3.22 -5.38 29.44
N LEU A 452 2.62 -4.22 29.17
CA LEU A 452 3.32 -2.95 28.97
C LEU A 452 3.77 -2.39 30.32
N LYS A 453 5.07 -2.47 30.64
CA LYS A 453 5.63 -1.94 31.89
C LYS A 453 5.41 -0.41 31.97
N GLY A 454 5.21 0.12 33.18
CA GLY A 454 4.98 1.57 33.39
C GLY A 454 6.07 2.46 32.79
N ASP A 455 7.32 2.01 32.81
CA ASP A 455 8.46 2.71 32.20
C ASP A 455 8.41 2.73 30.67
N GLU A 456 7.87 1.70 30.01
CA GLU A 456 7.76 1.67 28.55
C GLU A 456 6.78 2.75 28.06
N ARG A 457 5.74 3.07 28.86
CA ARG A 457 4.79 4.15 28.55
C ARG A 457 5.41 5.55 28.68
N LYS A 458 6.17 5.78 29.76
CA LYS A 458 6.91 7.03 29.96
C LYS A 458 7.94 7.23 28.85
N ARG A 459 8.64 6.15 28.46
CA ARG A 459 9.64 6.16 27.38
C ARG A 459 9.02 6.37 26.00
N LEU A 460 7.85 5.80 25.71
CA LEU A 460 7.16 6.11 24.45
C LEU A 460 6.76 7.59 24.38
N ARG A 461 6.24 8.16 25.47
CA ARG A 461 5.94 9.60 25.54
C ARG A 461 7.19 10.44 25.35
N ALA A 462 8.31 10.05 25.95
CA ALA A 462 9.59 10.71 25.75
C ALA A 462 10.07 10.57 24.28
N PHE A 463 9.97 9.39 23.68
CA PHE A 463 10.38 9.13 22.30
C PHE A 463 9.53 9.90 21.27
N LEU A 464 8.22 10.00 21.50
CA LEU A 464 7.31 10.77 20.65
C LEU A 464 7.36 12.28 20.96
N GLY A 465 7.78 12.66 22.17
CA GLY A 465 7.83 14.04 22.67
C GLY A 465 9.17 14.74 22.44
N SER A 466 10.31 14.03 22.49
CA SER A 466 11.65 14.59 22.29
C SER A 466 11.93 14.97 20.83
N ALA A 467 11.10 14.52 19.89
CA ALA A 467 11.10 14.98 18.50
C ALA A 467 10.61 16.44 18.34
N GLN A 468 10.31 17.16 19.43
CA GLN A 468 9.70 18.49 19.39
C GLN A 468 10.67 19.67 19.50
N GLU A 469 11.94 19.47 19.85
CA GLU A 469 12.91 20.57 19.91
C GLU A 469 14.05 20.34 18.92
N PRO A 470 13.99 20.93 17.70
CA PRO A 470 15.24 21.22 17.01
C PRO A 470 16.04 22.15 17.91
N PRO A 471 17.33 21.90 18.17
CA PRO A 471 18.13 22.85 18.91
C PRO A 471 18.05 24.18 18.17
N THR A 472 17.64 25.23 18.90
CA THR A 472 17.81 26.60 18.47
C THR A 472 19.26 26.75 18.00
N SER A 473 19.44 27.32 16.82
CA SER A 473 20.70 27.44 16.08
C SER A 473 21.79 28.28 16.80
N THR A 474 21.67 28.51 18.09
CA THR A 474 22.53 29.39 18.89
C THR A 474 23.78 28.71 19.44
N THR A 475 23.93 27.38 19.32
CA THR A 475 25.15 26.68 19.80
C THR A 475 26.12 26.25 18.70
N MET A 476 26.00 26.77 17.46
CA MET A 476 26.98 26.55 16.37
C MET A 476 27.89 27.75 16.08
N ARG A 477 27.93 28.76 16.95
CA ARG A 477 28.98 29.79 16.94
C ARG A 477 29.60 29.87 18.31
N GLU A 478 30.65 29.07 18.51
CA GLU A 478 31.82 29.35 19.36
C GLU A 478 32.47 28.02 19.69
N LYS A 479 33.44 27.65 18.84
CA LYS A 479 34.73 27.06 19.20
C LYS A 479 35.34 26.42 17.95
N SER A 480 36.09 27.22 17.21
CA SER A 480 37.38 26.79 16.68
C SER A 480 38.37 27.93 16.92
N PRO A 481 39.56 27.65 17.49
CA PRO A 481 40.66 28.60 17.56
C PRO A 481 41.18 28.99 16.18
#